data_AF-D0NT41-F1
#
_entry.id   AF-D0NT41-F1
#
_cell.length_a   1.000
_cell.length_b   1.000
_cell.length_c   1.000
_cell.angle_alpha   90.00
_cell.angle_beta   90.00
_cell.angle_gamma   90.00
#
_symmetry.space_group_name_H-M   'P 1'
#
loop_
_entity.id
_entity.type
_entity.pdbx_description
1 polymer ?
#
loop_
_entity_poly.entity_id
_entity_poly.type
_entity_poly.pdbx_seq_one_letter_code
_entity_poly.pdbx_strand_id
1 'polypeptide(L)'
;MPTPRIRMKQPTGVKLRGLWQTPSFTDAQRFRVDEDYGLSNHWNGGNLKNATLNPLQVNTSNKIVLAPHAHAHGVYPQNYFYTPESNCTDDVEHKLGCSDSHFACSSYEHISIPETLKNYETAMAEALGDLPVDSDISLVLGTFSGVYGVMQPHQTAVLDYLIDFAASIQGGYFYALNPDRERYLEDSADGEAGTFAVTHYGLMQTTSWQVPYSDLLEALQRIPSSEIPCYGGKETKSAATPVRDVASMIVGIVVTMIFVA
;
A
#
# COMPACT_ATOMS: atom_id res chain seq x y z
N MET A 1 -54.58 18.20 23.75
CA MET A 1 -54.67 16.80 23.27
C MET A 1 -53.26 16.22 23.21
N PRO A 2 -52.93 15.16 23.97
CA PRO A 2 -51.63 14.51 23.84
C PRO A 2 -51.70 13.31 22.89
N THR A 3 -50.70 13.19 22.02
CA THR A 3 -50.50 12.16 21.00
C THR A 3 -50.22 10.79 21.62
N PRO A 4 -50.73 9.66 21.08
CA PRO A 4 -50.46 8.34 21.65
C PRO A 4 -49.04 7.86 21.26
N ARG A 5 -48.26 7.41 22.25
CA ARG A 5 -47.00 6.67 22.00
C ARG A 5 -47.32 5.23 21.59
N ILE A 6 -46.95 4.86 20.37
CA ILE A 6 -46.94 3.47 19.92
C ILE A 6 -45.74 2.77 20.56
N ARG A 7 -46.00 1.73 21.36
CA ARG A 7 -44.99 0.89 22.01
C ARG A 7 -44.53 -0.17 21.00
N MET A 8 -43.36 0.02 20.39
CA MET A 8 -42.75 -1.04 19.57
C MET A 8 -42.33 -2.21 20.48
N LYS A 9 -42.85 -3.40 20.20
CA LYS A 9 -42.36 -4.64 20.81
C LYS A 9 -40.99 -4.98 20.19
N GLN A 10 -39.95 -5.11 21.01
CA GLN A 10 -38.68 -5.70 20.59
C GLN A 10 -38.91 -7.13 20.10
N PRO A 11 -38.36 -7.54 18.95
CA PRO A 11 -38.35 -8.93 18.54
C PRO A 11 -37.46 -9.72 19.52
N THR A 12 -38.02 -10.77 20.10
CA THR A 12 -37.27 -11.74 20.91
C THR A 12 -36.23 -12.42 20.04
N GLY A 13 -34.95 -12.11 20.30
CA GLY A 13 -33.81 -12.69 19.60
C GLY A 13 -33.75 -14.21 19.74
N VAL A 14 -33.67 -14.88 18.60
CA VAL A 14 -33.29 -16.30 18.50
C VAL A 14 -31.84 -16.41 18.98
N LYS A 15 -31.61 -17.17 20.05
CA LYS A 15 -30.26 -17.54 20.51
C LYS A 15 -29.63 -18.49 19.49
N LEU A 16 -28.79 -17.95 18.60
CA LEU A 16 -27.81 -18.74 17.86
C LEU A 16 -26.71 -19.17 18.83
N ARG A 17 -26.84 -20.37 19.41
CA ARG A 17 -25.73 -21.05 20.09
C ARG A 17 -24.81 -21.66 19.03
N GLY A 18 -23.86 -20.86 18.55
CA GLY A 18 -22.62 -21.32 17.95
C GLY A 18 -21.48 -20.73 18.75
N LEU A 19 -20.74 -21.56 19.47
CA LEU A 19 -19.52 -21.19 20.18
C LEU A 19 -18.46 -20.78 19.15
N TRP A 20 -18.43 -19.51 18.78
CA TRP A 20 -17.20 -18.90 18.28
C TRP A 20 -16.31 -18.68 19.50
N GLN A 21 -15.32 -19.55 19.69
CA GLN A 21 -14.21 -19.22 20.57
C GLN A 21 -13.56 -17.96 19.99
N THR A 22 -13.80 -16.82 20.63
CA THR A 22 -12.94 -15.65 20.45
C THR A 22 -11.53 -16.09 20.82
N PRO A 23 -10.54 -16.03 19.93
CA PRO A 23 -9.17 -16.28 20.33
C PRO A 23 -8.82 -15.21 21.36
N SER A 24 -8.70 -15.60 22.63
CA SER A 24 -8.17 -14.70 23.65
C SER A 24 -6.69 -14.57 23.35
N PHE A 25 -6.26 -13.41 22.86
CA PHE A 25 -4.84 -13.15 22.70
C PHE A 25 -4.16 -13.35 24.05
N THR A 26 -3.23 -14.30 24.12
CA THR A 26 -2.49 -14.56 25.37
C THR A 26 -1.57 -13.36 25.65
N ASP A 27 -1.10 -13.18 26.89
CA ASP A 27 -0.14 -12.11 27.21
C ASP A 27 1.16 -12.20 26.36
N ALA A 28 1.43 -13.35 25.74
CA ALA A 28 2.52 -13.54 24.78
C ALA A 28 2.28 -12.90 23.39
N GLN A 29 1.05 -12.49 23.10
CA GLN A 29 0.65 -11.80 21.85
C GLN A 29 0.41 -10.30 22.06
N ARG A 30 0.67 -9.78 23.27
CA ARG A 30 0.68 -8.35 23.53
C ARG A 30 2.07 -7.81 23.19
N PHE A 31 2.13 -6.92 22.20
CA PHE A 31 3.32 -6.12 21.96
C PHE A 31 3.59 -5.27 23.22
N ARG A 32 4.63 -5.63 23.96
CA ARG A 32 5.14 -4.80 25.05
C ARG A 32 6.13 -3.83 24.42
N VAL A 33 5.77 -2.56 24.49
CA VAL A 33 6.62 -1.47 24.06
C VAL A 33 7.52 -1.15 25.26
N ASP A 34 8.84 -1.14 25.07
CA ASP A 34 9.82 -0.84 26.14
C ASP A 34 9.62 0.62 26.64
N GLU A 35 9.99 0.91 27.89
CA GLU A 35 9.94 2.28 28.44
C GLU A 35 10.87 3.23 27.67
N ASP A 36 11.91 2.68 27.03
CA ASP A 36 12.85 3.40 26.16
C ASP A 36 12.43 3.43 24.67
N TYR A 37 11.21 3.00 24.33
CA TYR A 37 10.72 3.08 22.96
C TYR A 37 10.49 4.54 22.55
N GLY A 38 11.48 5.10 21.87
CA GLY A 38 11.31 6.34 21.12
C GLY A 38 10.21 6.16 20.07
N LEU A 39 9.45 7.22 19.80
CA LEU A 39 8.51 7.24 18.68
C LEU A 39 9.27 6.84 17.41
N SER A 40 8.81 5.74 16.80
CA SER A 40 9.40 5.22 15.58
C SER A 40 9.12 6.21 14.43
N ASN A 41 10.14 6.52 13.63
CA ASN A 41 9.97 7.30 12.38
C ASN A 41 9.34 6.48 11.25
N HIS A 42 8.86 5.27 11.54
CA HIS A 42 8.17 4.42 10.58
C HIS A 42 6.66 4.71 10.59
N TRP A 43 6.00 4.41 9.49
CA TRP A 43 4.55 4.54 9.37
C TRP A 43 3.82 3.68 10.42
N ASN A 44 2.64 4.14 10.85
CA ASN A 44 1.77 3.33 11.70
C ASN A 44 1.44 2.01 11.00
N GLY A 45 1.86 0.89 11.62
CA GLY A 45 1.77 -0.45 11.01
C GLY A 45 2.90 -0.79 10.03
N GLY A 46 3.91 0.05 9.87
CA GLY A 46 5.04 -0.14 8.96
C GLY A 46 6.27 -0.80 9.59
N ASN A 47 6.46 -0.72 10.91
CA ASN A 47 7.63 -1.28 11.58
C ASN A 47 7.43 -2.77 11.92
N LEU A 48 8.12 -3.65 11.20
CA LEU A 48 8.12 -5.09 11.39
C LEU A 48 9.52 -5.65 11.69
N LYS A 49 10.49 -4.81 12.06
CA LYS A 49 11.91 -5.18 12.24
C LYS A 49 12.11 -6.38 13.16
N ASN A 50 11.25 -6.53 14.15
CA ASN A 50 11.32 -7.60 15.15
C ASN A 50 10.36 -8.77 14.90
N ALA A 51 9.69 -8.83 13.74
CA ALA A 51 8.71 -9.88 13.43
C ALA A 51 9.34 -11.29 13.38
N THR A 52 10.59 -11.40 12.93
CA THR A 52 11.34 -12.67 12.92
C THR A 52 11.89 -13.04 14.31
N LEU A 53 12.25 -12.04 15.13
CA LEU A 53 12.71 -12.24 16.50
C LEU A 53 11.58 -12.68 17.44
N ASN A 54 10.36 -12.20 17.18
CA ASN A 54 9.16 -12.50 17.95
C ASN A 54 8.03 -13.00 17.03
N PRO A 55 8.17 -14.19 16.44
CA PRO A 55 7.23 -14.68 15.44
C PRO A 55 5.87 -14.97 16.06
N LEU A 56 4.81 -14.57 15.36
CA LEU A 56 3.43 -14.90 15.73
C LEU A 56 3.25 -16.43 15.73
N GLN A 57 2.84 -16.98 16.88
CA GLN A 57 2.60 -18.41 17.02
C GLN A 57 1.14 -18.73 16.67
N VAL A 58 0.95 -19.49 15.59
CA VAL A 58 -0.35 -20.00 15.16
C VAL A 58 -0.29 -21.52 15.05
N ASN A 59 -1.37 -22.21 15.45
CA ASN A 59 -1.45 -23.67 15.44
C ASN A 59 -1.57 -24.28 14.03
N THR A 60 -1.60 -23.45 12.99
CA THR A 60 -1.78 -23.87 11.60
C THR A 60 -0.72 -23.21 10.75
N SER A 61 0.08 -24.01 10.06
CA SER A 61 1.11 -23.52 9.15
C SER A 61 0.50 -22.70 8.00
N ASN A 62 1.29 -21.78 7.45
CA ASN A 62 0.98 -21.00 6.25
C ASN A 62 -0.31 -20.15 6.39
N LYS A 63 -0.55 -19.59 7.59
CA LYS A 63 -1.70 -18.70 7.88
C LYS A 63 -1.32 -17.27 8.21
N ILE A 64 -0.04 -16.95 8.28
CA ILE A 64 0.43 -15.61 8.59
C ILE A 64 0.87 -14.95 7.29
N VAL A 65 0.37 -13.73 7.08
CA VAL A 65 0.85 -12.80 6.07
C VAL A 65 1.20 -11.53 6.81
N LEU A 66 2.40 -11.02 6.59
CA LEU A 66 2.84 -9.73 7.11
C LEU A 66 2.43 -8.64 6.12
N ALA A 67 1.91 -7.53 6.66
CA ALA A 67 1.25 -6.50 5.86
C ALA A 67 1.64 -5.08 6.30
N PRO A 68 2.92 -4.67 6.14
CA PRO A 68 3.37 -3.35 6.56
C PRO A 68 2.70 -2.23 5.75
N HIS A 69 2.55 -1.07 6.39
CA HIS A 69 2.13 0.17 5.72
C HIS A 69 3.34 1.01 5.33
N ALA A 70 3.31 1.64 4.15
CA ALA A 70 4.37 2.53 3.68
C ALA A 70 3.81 3.61 2.76
N HIS A 71 4.14 4.88 2.99
CA HIS A 71 3.53 5.99 2.25
C HIS A 71 4.58 6.97 1.70
N ALA A 72 4.37 7.44 0.47
CA ALA A 72 5.28 8.32 -0.22
C ALA A 72 5.20 9.77 0.26
N HIS A 73 3.99 10.25 0.62
CA HIS A 73 3.73 11.53 1.29
C HIS A 73 2.20 11.77 1.42
N GLY A 74 1.79 12.75 2.24
CA GLY A 74 0.44 13.34 2.30
C GLY A 74 -0.37 12.92 3.53
N VAL A 75 0.01 11.84 4.20
CA VAL A 75 -0.61 11.41 5.45
C VAL A 75 0.16 11.96 6.66
N TYR A 76 1.48 12.10 6.54
CA TYR A 76 2.41 12.64 7.55
C TYR A 76 3.69 13.11 6.83
N PRO A 77 4.06 14.41 6.82
CA PRO A 77 5.34 14.88 6.30
C PRO A 77 6.47 14.41 7.23
N GLN A 78 7.24 13.43 6.77
CA GLN A 78 8.35 12.86 7.53
C GLN A 78 9.61 13.69 7.31
N ASN A 79 10.36 13.99 8.37
CA ASN A 79 11.53 14.86 8.30
C ASN A 79 12.62 14.38 7.32
N TYR A 80 12.64 13.09 6.98
CA TYR A 80 13.60 12.55 6.01
C TYR A 80 13.28 12.88 4.54
N PHE A 81 12.19 13.59 4.26
CA PHE A 81 11.86 14.17 2.94
C PHE A 81 12.35 15.61 2.76
N TYR A 82 12.68 16.31 3.85
CA TYR A 82 12.94 17.75 3.83
C TYR A 82 14.32 18.09 4.36
N THR A 83 14.77 19.30 4.07
CA THR A 83 15.97 19.86 4.66
C THR A 83 15.82 19.95 6.19
N PRO A 84 16.90 19.83 6.97
CA PRO A 84 16.85 19.99 8.43
C PRO A 84 16.19 21.31 8.87
N GLU A 85 16.33 22.37 8.08
CA GLU A 85 15.75 23.70 8.31
C GLU A 85 14.22 23.70 8.23
N SER A 86 13.62 22.77 7.47
CA SER A 86 12.16 22.64 7.33
C SER A 86 11.47 22.27 8.64
N ASN A 87 12.17 21.56 9.55
CA ASN A 87 11.74 21.30 10.92
C ASN A 87 10.25 20.93 11.04
N CYS A 88 9.82 19.85 10.38
CA CYS A 88 8.44 19.40 10.42
C CYS A 88 8.12 18.80 11.79
N THR A 89 7.01 19.25 12.38
CA THR A 89 6.56 18.86 13.73
C THR A 89 5.06 18.61 13.78
N ASP A 90 4.63 17.91 14.82
CA ASP A 90 3.23 17.65 15.17
C ASP A 90 2.52 18.89 15.78
N ASP A 91 3.13 20.08 15.67
CA ASP A 91 2.60 21.28 16.32
C ASP A 91 1.22 21.66 15.75
N VAL A 92 0.25 21.64 16.65
CA VAL A 92 -1.17 21.84 16.34
C VAL A 92 -1.48 23.30 16.04
N GLU A 93 -0.66 24.23 16.53
CA GLU A 93 -0.90 25.68 16.37
C GLU A 93 -0.66 26.16 14.93
N HIS A 94 0.13 25.42 14.15
CA HIS A 94 0.54 25.80 12.79
C HIS A 94 0.09 24.83 11.69
N LYS A 95 -0.90 23.97 11.99
CA LYS A 95 -1.44 23.00 11.02
C LYS A 95 -1.91 23.66 9.74
N LEU A 96 -1.58 23.04 8.62
CA LEU A 96 -2.13 23.43 7.33
C LEU A 96 -3.66 23.17 7.28
N GLY A 97 -4.41 24.00 6.56
CA GLY A 97 -5.87 24.03 6.59
C GLY A 97 -6.62 22.95 5.77
N CYS A 98 -5.94 22.07 5.04
CA CYS A 98 -6.59 20.97 4.30
C CYS A 98 -6.93 19.82 5.24
N SER A 99 -7.98 19.06 4.91
CA SER A 99 -8.57 18.02 5.77
C SER A 99 -7.54 17.08 6.38
N ASP A 100 -7.37 17.18 7.69
CA ASP A 100 -6.52 16.35 8.55
C ASP A 100 -5.00 16.49 8.34
N SER A 101 -4.49 17.66 7.94
CA SER A 101 -3.05 17.88 8.09
C SER A 101 -2.71 17.97 9.58
N HIS A 102 -2.01 16.95 10.10
CA HIS A 102 -1.63 16.88 11.51
C HIS A 102 -0.28 17.55 11.81
N PHE A 103 0.41 18.06 10.79
CA PHE A 103 1.81 18.48 10.88
C PHE A 103 2.05 19.82 10.20
N ALA A 104 3.00 20.55 10.74
CA ALA A 104 3.45 21.85 10.26
C ALA A 104 4.97 21.83 10.12
N CYS A 105 5.46 22.40 9.02
CA CYS A 105 6.88 22.62 8.81
C CYS A 105 7.16 24.13 8.81
N SER A 106 8.33 24.54 9.31
CA SER A 106 8.82 25.92 9.24
C SER A 106 8.98 26.39 7.78
N SER A 107 9.39 25.46 6.92
CA SER A 107 9.40 25.56 5.45
C SER A 107 9.13 24.18 4.86
N TYR A 108 8.69 24.12 3.60
CA TYR A 108 8.52 22.86 2.85
C TYR A 108 9.64 22.78 1.81
N GLU A 109 10.88 22.78 2.27
CA GLU A 109 12.06 22.71 1.40
C GLU A 109 12.54 21.26 1.33
N HIS A 110 12.50 20.69 0.13
CA HIS A 110 12.83 19.29 -0.10
C HIS A 110 14.35 19.10 -0.23
N ILE A 111 14.87 17.98 0.27
CA ILE A 111 16.19 17.48 -0.16
C ILE A 111 16.11 16.97 -1.60
N SER A 112 17.23 16.67 -2.24
CA SER A 112 17.20 16.16 -3.62
C SER A 112 16.46 14.82 -3.75
N ILE A 113 15.82 14.55 -4.89
CA ILE A 113 15.14 13.26 -5.18
C ILE A 113 16.05 12.04 -4.90
N PRO A 114 17.33 11.99 -5.35
CA PRO A 114 18.20 10.85 -5.05
C PRO A 114 18.45 10.66 -3.55
N GLU A 115 18.54 11.75 -2.79
CA GLU A 115 18.72 11.70 -1.33
C GLU A 115 17.43 11.26 -0.63
N THR A 116 16.27 11.74 -1.09
CA THR A 116 14.95 11.29 -0.66
C THR A 116 14.80 9.78 -0.82
N LEU A 117 15.10 9.25 -2.01
CA LEU A 117 15.02 7.80 -2.25
C LEU A 117 15.96 7.02 -1.34
N LYS A 118 17.21 7.46 -1.20
CA LYS A 118 18.19 6.82 -0.31
C LYS A 118 17.71 6.79 1.14
N ASN A 119 17.17 7.89 1.65
CA ASN A 119 16.64 7.96 3.01
C ASN A 119 15.43 7.05 3.18
N TYR A 120 14.52 7.04 2.19
CA TYR A 120 13.32 6.22 2.22
C TYR A 120 13.64 4.71 2.16
N GLU A 121 14.55 4.30 1.28
CA GLU A 121 15.07 2.93 1.20
C GLU A 121 15.72 2.49 2.51
N THR A 122 16.48 3.37 3.16
CA THR A 122 17.08 3.09 4.47
C THR A 122 15.99 2.87 5.53
N ALA A 123 14.98 3.74 5.57
CA ALA A 123 13.86 3.61 6.50
C ALA A 123 13.06 2.32 6.28
N MET A 124 12.86 1.91 5.02
CA MET A 124 12.21 0.65 4.65
C MET A 124 13.04 -0.56 5.05
N ALA A 125 14.36 -0.54 4.79
CA ALA A 125 15.26 -1.62 5.19
C ALA A 125 15.33 -1.77 6.72
N GLU A 126 15.34 -0.66 7.46
CA GLU A 126 15.27 -0.69 8.92
C GLU A 126 13.93 -1.25 9.42
N ALA A 127 12.82 -0.84 8.80
CA ALA A 127 11.48 -1.27 9.19
C ALA A 127 11.20 -2.74 8.89
N LEU A 128 11.76 -3.29 7.82
CA LEU A 128 11.45 -4.63 7.34
C LEU A 128 12.56 -5.65 7.62
N GLY A 129 13.81 -5.21 7.83
CA GLY A 129 14.95 -6.13 7.95
C GLY A 129 15.03 -7.10 6.76
N ASP A 130 15.23 -8.37 7.06
CA ASP A 130 15.39 -9.43 6.05
C ASP A 130 14.05 -10.00 5.53
N LEU A 131 12.90 -9.51 6.01
CA LEU A 131 11.57 -10.01 5.62
C LEU A 131 11.35 -10.07 4.10
N PRO A 132 11.77 -9.09 3.28
CA PRO A 132 11.50 -9.10 1.84
C PRO A 132 12.29 -10.16 1.06
N VAL A 133 13.38 -10.69 1.62
CA VAL A 133 14.24 -11.68 0.96
C VAL A 133 14.03 -13.10 1.50
N ASP A 134 13.24 -13.26 2.56
CA ASP A 134 12.89 -14.56 3.12
C ASP A 134 11.70 -15.17 2.37
N SER A 135 11.97 -16.26 1.62
CA SER A 135 10.95 -16.95 0.82
C SER A 135 9.89 -17.68 1.64
N ASP A 136 10.15 -17.94 2.93
CA ASP A 136 9.19 -18.60 3.82
C ASP A 136 8.17 -17.61 4.41
N ILE A 137 8.38 -16.31 4.19
CA ILE A 137 7.52 -15.24 4.68
C ILE A 137 6.62 -14.73 3.55
N SER A 138 5.31 -14.76 3.79
CA SER A 138 4.35 -14.07 2.93
C SER A 138 4.27 -12.60 3.33
N LEU A 139 4.66 -11.71 2.42
CA LEU A 139 4.72 -10.27 2.63
C LEU A 139 3.94 -9.53 1.53
N VAL A 140 2.98 -8.72 1.94
CA VAL A 140 2.27 -7.80 1.03
C VAL A 140 2.40 -6.39 1.57
N LEU A 141 2.44 -5.36 0.74
CA LEU A 141 2.23 -4.01 1.25
C LEU A 141 0.76 -3.90 1.68
N GLY A 142 0.53 -3.93 3.00
CA GLY A 142 -0.81 -3.86 3.59
C GLY A 142 -1.52 -2.57 3.24
N THR A 143 -0.75 -1.49 3.08
CA THR A 143 -1.21 -0.24 2.49
C THR A 143 -0.01 0.51 1.91
N PHE A 144 -0.16 1.06 0.70
CA PHE A 144 0.78 2.04 0.18
C PHE A 144 0.09 3.17 -0.58
N SER A 145 0.69 4.36 -0.63
CA SER A 145 0.02 5.54 -1.20
C SER A 145 0.95 6.71 -1.48
N GLY A 146 0.47 7.68 -2.26
CA GLY A 146 1.05 9.01 -2.39
C GLY A 146 0.25 9.86 -3.37
N VAL A 147 0.65 11.12 -3.54
CA VAL A 147 0.24 11.89 -4.72
C VAL A 147 1.22 11.59 -5.86
N TYR A 148 0.70 11.31 -7.04
CA TYR A 148 1.50 10.96 -8.21
C TYR A 148 1.40 12.04 -9.28
N GLY A 149 2.50 12.27 -10.00
CA GLY A 149 2.52 13.12 -11.18
C GLY A 149 3.67 14.14 -11.14
N VAL A 150 3.92 14.74 -12.29
CA VAL A 150 5.06 15.67 -12.51
C VAL A 150 5.08 16.88 -11.57
N MET A 151 3.92 17.24 -11.01
CA MET A 151 3.79 18.32 -10.04
C MET A 151 4.21 17.93 -8.62
N GLN A 152 4.57 16.67 -8.33
CA GLN A 152 5.08 16.21 -7.05
C GLN A 152 6.25 15.23 -7.30
N PRO A 153 7.38 15.69 -7.85
CA PRO A 153 8.46 14.80 -8.29
C PRO A 153 9.05 13.91 -7.17
N HIS A 154 9.19 14.39 -5.95
CA HIS A 154 9.67 13.61 -4.80
C HIS A 154 8.66 12.52 -4.39
N GLN A 155 7.38 12.87 -4.27
CA GLN A 155 6.33 11.89 -3.97
C GLN A 155 6.21 10.83 -5.06
N THR A 156 6.31 11.26 -6.32
CA THR A 156 6.26 10.38 -7.49
C THR A 156 7.41 9.38 -7.44
N ALA A 157 8.63 9.84 -7.18
CA ALA A 157 9.79 8.96 -7.08
C ALA A 157 9.63 7.91 -5.96
N VAL A 158 9.17 8.32 -4.78
CA VAL A 158 8.96 7.40 -3.65
C VAL A 158 7.80 6.43 -3.93
N LEU A 159 6.72 6.90 -4.57
CA LEU A 159 5.60 6.04 -4.94
C LEU A 159 5.99 5.06 -6.06
N ASP A 160 6.82 5.47 -7.01
CA ASP A 160 7.40 4.56 -8.00
C ASP A 160 8.22 3.45 -7.32
N TYR A 161 9.08 3.81 -6.36
CA TYR A 161 9.81 2.83 -5.54
C TYR A 161 8.86 1.87 -4.80
N LEU A 162 7.78 2.37 -4.20
CA LEU A 162 6.81 1.52 -3.48
C LEU A 162 6.04 0.59 -4.41
N ILE A 163 5.69 1.05 -5.61
CA ILE A 163 5.04 0.25 -6.65
C ILE A 163 5.98 -0.88 -7.08
N ASP A 164 7.24 -0.57 -7.33
CA ASP A 164 8.24 -1.55 -7.75
C ASP A 164 8.56 -2.53 -6.60
N PHE A 165 8.59 -2.05 -5.36
CA PHE A 165 8.69 -2.89 -4.18
C PHE A 165 7.50 -3.84 -4.07
N ALA A 166 6.26 -3.35 -4.21
CA ALA A 166 5.05 -4.18 -4.23
C ALA A 166 5.11 -5.26 -5.33
N ALA A 167 5.63 -4.90 -6.51
CA ALA A 167 5.81 -5.81 -7.63
C ALA A 167 6.89 -6.88 -7.37
N SER A 168 7.87 -6.58 -6.51
CA SER A 168 8.94 -7.51 -6.11
C SER A 168 8.52 -8.53 -5.04
N ILE A 169 7.46 -8.24 -4.28
CA ILE A 169 6.87 -9.12 -3.26
C ILE A 169 5.51 -9.67 -3.74
N GLN A 170 4.66 -10.17 -2.83
CA GLN A 170 3.35 -10.71 -3.18
C GLN A 170 2.27 -9.63 -3.50
N GLY A 171 2.67 -8.41 -3.85
CA GLY A 171 1.79 -7.30 -4.19
C GLY A 171 1.50 -6.35 -3.02
N GLY A 172 0.40 -5.60 -3.14
CA GLY A 172 -0.04 -4.68 -2.10
C GLY A 172 -1.37 -3.99 -2.40
N TYR A 173 -1.86 -3.23 -1.42
CA TYR A 173 -3.11 -2.48 -1.50
C TYR A 173 -2.83 -0.97 -1.60
N PHE A 174 -3.09 -0.38 -2.77
CA PHE A 174 -2.99 1.06 -2.93
C PHE A 174 -4.11 1.76 -2.15
N TYR A 175 -3.77 2.76 -1.34
CA TYR A 175 -4.70 3.61 -0.65
C TYR A 175 -4.67 5.04 -1.21
N ALA A 176 -5.78 5.62 -1.62
CA ALA A 176 -7.15 5.08 -1.65
C ALA A 176 -7.67 5.00 -3.08
N LEU A 177 -8.72 4.21 -3.30
CA LEU A 177 -9.57 4.41 -4.49
C LEU A 177 -10.31 5.75 -4.38
N ASN A 178 -10.76 6.10 -3.17
CA ASN A 178 -11.61 7.25 -2.86
C ASN A 178 -10.95 8.61 -3.19
N PRO A 179 -11.69 9.57 -3.79
CA PRO A 179 -11.27 10.95 -4.00
C PRO A 179 -11.59 11.89 -2.82
N ASP A 180 -12.18 11.37 -1.74
CA ASP A 180 -12.87 12.18 -0.72
C ASP A 180 -11.92 12.98 0.20
N ARG A 181 -10.61 12.80 0.05
CA ARG A 181 -9.57 13.44 0.86
C ARG A 181 -8.83 14.45 0.00
N GLU A 182 -8.68 15.67 0.51
CA GLU A 182 -7.82 16.67 -0.11
C GLU A 182 -6.44 16.69 0.57
N ARG A 183 -5.40 17.00 -0.21
CA ARG A 183 -4.01 17.13 0.23
C ARG A 183 -3.35 18.34 -0.40
N TYR A 184 -2.44 18.97 0.34
CA TYR A 184 -1.59 20.00 -0.24
C TYR A 184 -0.56 19.39 -1.18
N LEU A 185 -0.36 20.10 -2.29
CA LEU A 185 0.80 19.97 -3.13
C LEU A 185 1.89 20.83 -2.51
N GLU A 186 2.98 20.19 -2.10
CA GLU A 186 4.03 20.79 -1.26
C GLU A 186 5.45 20.66 -1.84
N ASP A 187 5.56 19.95 -2.96
CA ASP A 187 6.76 19.81 -3.78
C ASP A 187 6.48 20.32 -5.19
N SER A 188 7.38 21.00 -5.87
CA SER A 188 7.08 21.59 -7.18
C SER A 188 8.06 21.15 -8.27
N ALA A 189 7.56 21.04 -9.50
CA ALA A 189 8.36 20.72 -10.68
C ALA A 189 9.43 21.77 -10.99
N ASP A 190 9.22 23.03 -10.57
CA ASP A 190 10.16 24.13 -10.72
C ASP A 190 11.14 24.26 -9.53
N GLY A 191 11.01 23.41 -8.52
CA GLY A 191 11.85 23.42 -7.32
C GLY A 191 11.54 24.54 -6.33
N GLU A 192 10.47 25.31 -6.54
CA GLU A 192 10.03 26.32 -5.58
C GLU A 192 9.44 25.65 -4.33
N ALA A 193 9.83 26.15 -3.15
CA ALA A 193 9.40 25.63 -1.86
C ALA A 193 7.99 26.13 -1.49
N GLY A 194 7.26 25.33 -0.72
CA GLY A 194 5.97 25.72 -0.11
C GLY A 194 4.77 24.91 -0.58
N THR A 195 3.61 25.24 -0.04
CA THR A 195 2.33 24.67 -0.51
C THR A 195 1.74 25.57 -1.57
N PHE A 196 1.45 25.03 -2.76
CA PHE A 196 1.07 25.85 -3.92
C PHE A 196 -0.27 25.45 -4.54
N ALA A 197 -0.83 24.30 -4.17
CA ALA A 197 -2.13 23.85 -4.64
C ALA A 197 -2.73 22.75 -3.74
N VAL A 198 -3.97 22.37 -4.04
CA VAL A 198 -4.68 21.25 -3.40
C VAL A 198 -5.03 20.22 -4.47
N THR A 199 -4.90 18.93 -4.13
CA THR A 199 -5.33 17.81 -4.97
C THR A 199 -6.26 16.87 -4.20
N HIS A 200 -7.11 16.16 -4.94
CA HIS A 200 -7.76 14.97 -4.40
C HIS A 200 -6.74 13.84 -4.29
N TYR A 201 -6.74 13.19 -3.15
CA TYR A 201 -5.86 12.07 -2.85
C TYR A 201 -6.60 10.77 -3.10
N GLY A 202 -5.93 9.84 -3.75
CA GLY A 202 -6.47 8.56 -4.19
C GLY A 202 -6.39 8.39 -5.71
N LEU A 203 -6.88 7.26 -6.20
CA LEU A 203 -6.84 6.94 -7.63
C LEU A 203 -7.85 7.76 -8.43
N MET A 204 -9.00 8.08 -7.83
CA MET A 204 -10.03 8.88 -8.50
C MET A 204 -9.76 10.38 -8.31
N GLN A 205 -9.92 11.16 -9.38
CA GLN A 205 -9.64 12.60 -9.38
C GLN A 205 -10.75 13.43 -8.74
N THR A 206 -12.00 12.94 -8.78
CA THR A 206 -13.17 13.73 -8.40
C THR A 206 -14.20 12.87 -7.68
N THR A 207 -15.04 13.52 -6.89
CA THR A 207 -16.19 12.91 -6.19
C THR A 207 -17.26 12.30 -7.11
N SER A 208 -17.10 12.41 -8.43
CA SER A 208 -17.93 11.67 -9.40
C SER A 208 -17.58 10.19 -9.49
N TRP A 209 -16.38 9.79 -9.05
CA TRP A 209 -15.87 8.43 -9.18
C TRP A 209 -15.81 7.91 -10.63
N GLN A 210 -15.74 8.80 -11.63
CA GLN A 210 -15.71 8.42 -13.04
C GLN A 210 -14.34 8.60 -13.70
N VAL A 211 -13.48 9.45 -13.14
CA VAL A 211 -12.21 9.84 -13.77
C VAL A 211 -11.05 9.47 -12.85
N PRO A 212 -10.19 8.50 -13.22
CA PRO A 212 -8.97 8.19 -12.48
C PRO A 212 -7.81 9.11 -12.89
N TYR A 213 -6.80 9.27 -12.03
CA TYR A 213 -5.48 9.76 -12.41
C TYR A 213 -4.84 8.73 -13.35
N SER A 214 -4.75 9.05 -14.64
CA SER A 214 -4.35 8.08 -15.67
C SER A 214 -2.89 7.66 -15.57
N ASP A 215 -2.03 8.59 -15.19
CA ASP A 215 -0.60 8.38 -14.92
C ASP A 215 -0.38 7.47 -13.71
N LEU A 216 -1.11 7.71 -12.62
CA LEU A 216 -1.10 6.82 -11.46
C LEU A 216 -1.64 5.42 -11.82
N LEU A 217 -2.73 5.35 -12.59
CA LEU A 217 -3.29 4.07 -13.03
C LEU A 217 -2.29 3.29 -13.88
N GLU A 218 -1.60 3.95 -14.80
CA GLU A 218 -0.53 3.35 -15.61
C GLU A 218 0.64 2.89 -14.74
N ALA A 219 1.06 3.69 -13.76
CA ALA A 219 2.12 3.30 -12.83
C ALA A 219 1.74 2.04 -12.03
N LEU A 220 0.50 1.97 -11.51
CA LEU A 220 0.01 0.82 -10.74
C LEU A 220 -0.05 -0.47 -11.56
N GLN A 221 -0.13 -0.40 -12.90
CA GLN A 221 -0.10 -1.59 -13.77
C GLN A 221 1.25 -2.31 -13.78
N ARG A 222 2.32 -1.70 -13.22
CA ARG A 222 3.61 -2.39 -13.02
C ARG A 222 3.52 -3.50 -11.97
N ILE A 223 2.54 -3.46 -11.07
CA ILE A 223 2.30 -4.53 -10.11
C ILE A 223 1.66 -5.72 -10.84
N PRO A 224 2.26 -6.92 -10.80
CA PRO A 224 1.71 -8.09 -11.46
C PRO A 224 0.28 -8.40 -10.97
N SER A 225 -0.65 -8.46 -11.91
CA SER A 225 -2.03 -8.89 -11.64
C SER A 225 -2.31 -10.24 -12.29
N SER A 226 -3.13 -11.06 -11.65
CA SER A 226 -3.76 -12.21 -12.29
C SER A 226 -5.17 -11.86 -12.73
N GLU A 227 -5.75 -12.61 -13.66
CA GLU A 227 -7.17 -12.48 -13.96
C GLU A 227 -7.97 -12.70 -12.67
N ILE A 228 -8.78 -11.71 -12.29
CA ILE A 228 -9.71 -11.87 -11.17
C ILE A 228 -10.74 -12.92 -11.62
N PRO A 229 -10.81 -14.09 -10.96
CA PRO A 229 -11.76 -15.10 -11.36
C PRO A 229 -13.17 -14.54 -11.24
N CYS A 230 -13.97 -14.71 -12.30
CA CYS A 230 -15.36 -14.29 -12.32
C CYS A 230 -16.16 -15.04 -11.24
N TYR A 231 -16.32 -14.43 -10.06
CA TYR A 231 -17.21 -14.96 -9.04
C TYR A 231 -18.67 -14.62 -9.41
N GLY A 232 -19.45 -15.63 -9.79
CA GLY A 232 -20.89 -15.49 -10.06
C GLY A 232 -21.35 -15.84 -11.48
N GLY A 233 -20.44 -16.25 -12.37
CA GLY A 233 -20.83 -16.94 -13.61
C GLY A 233 -21.25 -18.38 -13.31
N LYS A 234 -22.37 -18.85 -13.90
CA LYS A 234 -22.69 -20.29 -13.88
C LYS A 234 -21.48 -21.05 -14.40
N GLU A 235 -21.05 -22.11 -13.72
CA GLU A 235 -20.05 -23.04 -14.25
C GLU A 235 -20.50 -23.52 -15.63
N THR A 236 -19.92 -22.96 -16.69
CA THR A 236 -19.91 -23.64 -17.97
C THR A 236 -18.88 -24.74 -17.82
N LYS A 237 -19.35 -25.99 -17.85
CA LYS A 237 -18.53 -27.19 -17.95
C LYS A 237 -17.65 -27.12 -19.21
N SER A 238 -16.57 -26.37 -19.16
CA SER A 238 -15.50 -26.45 -20.14
C SER A 238 -14.26 -26.80 -19.33
N ALA A 239 -13.90 -28.07 -19.41
CA ALA A 239 -12.70 -28.59 -18.81
C ALA A 239 -11.53 -27.69 -19.23
N ALA A 240 -10.79 -27.17 -18.25
CA ALA A 240 -9.50 -26.55 -18.48
C ALA A 240 -8.58 -27.62 -19.07
N THR A 241 -8.43 -27.62 -20.39
CA THR A 241 -7.33 -28.33 -21.04
C THR A 241 -6.07 -27.49 -20.79
N PRO A 242 -5.00 -28.06 -20.21
CA PRO A 242 -3.75 -27.33 -20.07
C PRO A 242 -3.21 -27.08 -21.48
N VAL A 243 -3.14 -25.81 -21.88
CA VAL A 243 -2.39 -25.42 -23.09
C VAL A 243 -0.92 -25.64 -22.75
N ARG A 244 -0.39 -26.80 -23.15
CA ARG A 244 1.05 -26.97 -23.35
C ARG A 244 1.40 -26.16 -24.58
N ASP A 245 2.19 -25.12 -24.38
CA ASP A 245 2.90 -24.43 -25.46
C ASP A 245 3.70 -25.46 -26.28
N VAL A 246 3.28 -25.68 -27.52
CA VAL A 246 4.08 -26.36 -28.54
C VAL A 246 4.17 -25.42 -29.72
N ALA A 247 5.04 -24.43 -29.59
CA ALA A 247 5.47 -23.59 -30.69
C ALA A 247 7.00 -23.56 -30.71
N SER A 248 7.62 -24.65 -31.19
CA SER A 248 8.93 -24.64 -31.89
C SER A 248 9.34 -26.06 -32.27
N MET A 249 8.86 -26.53 -33.42
CA MET A 249 9.65 -27.38 -34.33
C MET A 249 8.85 -27.55 -35.63
N ILE A 250 9.39 -27.03 -36.73
CA ILE A 250 9.60 -27.72 -38.02
C ILE A 250 10.36 -26.71 -38.89
N VAL A 251 11.69 -26.87 -38.97
CA VAL A 251 12.45 -26.54 -40.18
C VAL A 251 12.85 -27.88 -40.77
N GLY A 252 12.22 -28.23 -41.88
CA GLY A 252 12.42 -29.49 -42.57
C GLY A 252 13.79 -29.56 -43.24
N ILE A 253 14.51 -30.62 -42.94
CA ILE A 253 15.65 -31.10 -43.74
C ILE A 253 15.06 -31.84 -44.94
N VAL A 254 15.19 -31.28 -46.15
CA VAL A 254 15.00 -32.02 -47.41
C VAL A 254 16.38 -32.33 -47.96
N VAL A 255 16.81 -33.58 -47.76
CA VAL A 255 17.89 -34.19 -48.53
C VAL A 255 17.22 -34.96 -49.67
N THR A 256 17.38 -34.48 -50.89
CA THR A 256 17.13 -35.29 -52.08
C THR A 256 18.43 -35.42 -52.85
N MET A 257 19.03 -36.60 -52.72
CA MET A 257 20.10 -37.06 -53.61
C MET A 257 19.56 -37.19 -55.03
N ILE A 258 20.26 -36.61 -56.00
CA ILE A 258 20.23 -37.04 -57.40
C ILE A 258 21.62 -37.59 -57.72
N PHE A 259 21.62 -38.81 -58.25
CA PHE A 259 22.77 -39.61 -58.63
C PHE A 259 22.95 -39.58 -60.17
N VAL A 260 24.21 -39.71 -60.61
CA VAL A 260 24.71 -40.12 -61.96
C VAL A 260 24.72 -39.08 -63.08
N ALA A 261 25.90 -38.56 -63.44
CA ALA A 261 26.79 -39.08 -64.51
C ALA A 261 28.17 -38.39 -64.44
#